data_AF-A0A920PBW6-F1
#
_entry.id   AF-A0A920PBW6-F1
#
_cell.length_a   1.000
_cell.length_b   1.000
_cell.length_c   1.000
_cell.angle_alpha   90.00
_cell.angle_beta   90.00
_cell.angle_gamma   90.00
#
_symmetry.space_group_name_H-M   'P 1'
#
loop_
_entity.id
_entity.type
_entity.pdbx_description
1 polymer ?
#
loop_
_entity_poly.entity_id
_entity_poly.type
_entity_poly.pdbx_seq_one_letter_code
_entity_poly.pdbx_strand_id
1 'polypeptide(L)'
;MVDAGVSDCFLEVSSHALSQKRVFEMSFEAGIFTNLSRDHLDFHNDMGKYKNAKAKLFRENLVKTSIINIDDPLVESSPKSLR
;
A
#
# COMPACT_ATOMS: atom_id res chain seq x y z
N MET A 1 -17.86 -14.10 1.42
CA MET A 1 -18.24 -12.78 0.85
C MET A 1 -18.80 -12.95 -0.55
N VAL A 2 -18.08 -13.62 -1.46
CA VAL A 2 -18.58 -13.94 -2.81
C VAL A 2 -19.89 -14.73 -2.76
N ASP A 3 -19.96 -15.81 -1.97
CA ASP A 3 -21.19 -16.62 -1.83
C ASP A 3 -22.38 -15.85 -1.23
N ALA A 4 -22.11 -14.72 -0.57
CA ALA A 4 -23.13 -13.82 -0.03
C ALA A 4 -23.55 -12.73 -1.03
N GLY A 5 -23.06 -12.78 -2.27
CA GLY A 5 -23.40 -11.82 -3.33
C GLY A 5 -22.74 -10.45 -3.21
N VAL A 6 -21.66 -10.32 -2.43
CA VAL A 6 -20.94 -9.05 -2.28
C VAL A 6 -20.14 -8.74 -3.56
N SER A 7 -20.42 -7.60 -4.18
CA SER A 7 -19.74 -7.12 -5.39
C SER A 7 -18.42 -6.40 -5.13
N ASP A 8 -18.33 -5.69 -3.99
CA ASP A 8 -17.23 -4.77 -3.68
C ASP A 8 -16.70 -5.01 -2.27
N CYS A 9 -15.38 -4.89 -2.11
CA CYS A 9 -14.71 -5.02 -0.83
C CYS A 9 -13.64 -3.93 -0.68
N PHE A 10 -13.68 -3.24 0.45
CA PHE A 10 -12.62 -2.32 0.87
C PHE A 10 -11.72 -3.05 1.86
N LEU A 11 -10.42 -3.07 1.58
CA LEU A 11 -9.44 -3.81 2.36
C LEU A 11 -8.37 -2.86 2.90
N GLU A 12 -8.13 -2.92 4.21
CA GLU A 12 -6.93 -2.34 4.78
C GLU A 12 -5.73 -3.26 4.55
N VAL A 13 -4.71 -2.75 3.86
CA VAL A 13 -3.48 -3.49 3.57
C VAL A 13 -2.33 -2.91 4.37
N SER A 14 -1.95 -3.59 5.45
CA SER A 14 -0.83 -3.16 6.29
C SER A 14 0.53 -3.37 5.61
N SER A 15 1.54 -2.62 6.06
CA SER A 15 2.92 -2.83 5.58
C SER A 15 3.46 -4.22 5.93
N HIS A 16 3.00 -4.80 7.04
CA HIS A 16 3.31 -6.18 7.40
C HIS A 16 2.72 -7.17 6.39
N ALA A 17 1.47 -6.97 5.97
CA ALA A 17 0.83 -7.83 4.98
C ALA A 17 1.57 -7.81 3.64
N LEU A 18 2.02 -6.63 3.20
CA LEU A 18 2.83 -6.46 2.00
C LEU A 18 4.23 -7.08 2.13
N SER A 19 4.92 -6.85 3.25
CA SER A 19 6.22 -7.48 3.52
C SER A 19 6.14 -9.00 3.56
N GLN A 20 5.02 -9.56 4.04
CA GLN A 20 4.77 -10.99 4.15
C GLN A 20 4.03 -11.58 2.94
N LYS A 21 3.84 -10.82 1.86
CA LYS A 21 3.17 -11.27 0.63
C LYS A 21 1.75 -11.81 0.81
N ARG A 22 1.01 -11.36 1.84
CA ARG A 22 -0.36 -11.85 2.12
C ARG A 22 -1.37 -11.48 1.04
N VAL A 23 -1.08 -10.44 0.26
CA VAL A 23 -1.93 -9.94 -0.83
C VAL A 23 -1.18 -9.96 -2.17
N PHE A 24 -0.06 -10.67 -2.25
CA PHE A 24 0.81 -10.69 -3.44
C PHE A 24 0.04 -11.15 -4.67
N GLU A 25 0.25 -10.46 -5.80
CA GLU A 25 -0.41 -10.70 -7.08
C GLU A 25 -1.95 -10.57 -7.05
N MET A 26 -2.53 -9.99 -6.00
CA MET A 26 -3.95 -9.66 -6.02
C MET A 26 -4.26 -8.53 -7.01
N SER A 27 -5.43 -8.61 -7.63
CA SER A 27 -5.97 -7.54 -8.47
C SER A 27 -6.82 -6.58 -7.64
N PHE A 28 -6.47 -5.30 -7.70
CA PHE A 28 -7.18 -4.21 -7.05
C PHE A 28 -7.72 -3.24 -8.11
N GLU A 29 -9.01 -2.93 -8.05
CA GLU A 29 -9.61 -1.89 -8.89
C GLU A 29 -9.02 -0.50 -8.54
N ALA A 30 -8.80 -0.24 -7.26
CA ALA A 30 -8.13 0.95 -6.77
C ALA A 30 -7.21 0.65 -5.57
N GLY A 31 -6.05 1.30 -5.53
CA GLY A 31 -5.13 1.31 -4.39
C GLY A 31 -4.96 2.73 -3.88
N ILE A 32 -5.08 2.92 -2.57
CA ILE A 32 -5.04 4.24 -1.93
C ILE A 32 -3.86 4.31 -0.96
N PHE A 33 -3.02 5.34 -1.11
CA PHE A 33 -2.01 5.71 -0.13
C PHE A 33 -2.42 7.01 0.56
N THR A 34 -2.64 6.94 1.87
CA THR A 34 -3.17 8.05 2.67
C THR A 34 -2.06 8.94 3.25
N ASN A 35 -1.11 8.38 3.99
CA ASN A 35 0.07 9.05 4.53
C ASN A 35 1.06 8.03 5.11
N LEU A 36 2.24 8.49 5.51
CA LEU A 36 3.24 7.70 6.18
C LEU A 36 4.00 8.53 7.22
N SER A 37 3.77 8.22 8.49
CA SER A 37 4.51 8.76 9.63
C SER A 37 5.29 7.65 10.35
N ARG A 38 6.07 8.01 11.38
CA ARG A 38 6.90 7.07 12.14
C ARG A 38 6.05 6.05 12.88
N ASP A 39 6.10 4.80 12.43
CA ASP A 39 5.46 3.64 13.04
C ASP A 39 6.19 2.35 12.60
N HIS A 40 5.93 1.23 13.28
CA HIS A 40 6.40 -0.12 12.92
C HIS A 40 7.91 -0.25 12.63
N LEU A 41 8.74 0.61 13.22
CA LEU A 41 10.20 0.61 12.99
C LEU A 41 10.90 -0.53 13.74
N ASP A 42 10.28 -1.10 14.76
CA ASP A 42 10.66 -2.36 15.37
C ASP A 42 10.63 -3.53 14.37
N PHE A 43 9.71 -3.49 13.39
CA PHE A 43 9.63 -4.47 12.32
C PHE A 43 10.43 -4.06 11.08
N HIS A 44 10.27 -2.83 10.60
CA HIS A 44 10.89 -2.36 9.35
C HIS A 44 12.31 -1.84 9.51
N ASN A 45 12.80 -1.63 10.74
CA ASN A 45 14.09 -1.03 11.13
C ASN A 45 14.22 0.48 10.83
N ASP A 46 13.79 0.93 9.66
CA ASP A 46 13.90 2.34 9.25
C ASP A 46 12.72 2.80 8.36
N MET A 47 12.55 4.13 8.26
CA MET A 47 11.47 4.74 7.50
C MET A 47 11.53 4.45 6.00
N GLY A 48 12.74 4.24 5.45
CA GLY A 48 12.92 3.91 4.03
C GLY A 48 12.38 2.52 3.72
N LYS A 49 12.71 1.53 4.55
CA LYS A 49 12.16 0.17 4.48
C LYS A 49 10.64 0.15 4.70
N TYR A 50 10.13 0.93 5.65
CA TYR A 50 8.69 1.03 5.87
C TYR A 50 7.96 1.62 4.65
N LYS A 51 8.50 2.70 4.07
CA LYS A 51 8.00 3.29 2.81
C LYS A 51 8.03 2.29 1.67
N ASN A 52 9.15 1.60 1.48
CA ASN A 52 9.31 0.59 0.44
C ASN A 52 8.32 -0.57 0.62
N ALA A 53 8.05 -0.99 1.85
CA ALA A 53 7.04 -2.02 2.12
C ALA A 53 5.64 -1.60 1.69
N LYS A 54 5.22 -0.34 1.97
CA LYS A 54 3.92 0.17 1.48
C LYS A 54 3.89 0.35 -0.04
N ALA A 55 5.00 0.76 -0.67
CA ALA A 55 5.10 0.90 -2.14
C ALA A 55 4.82 -0.42 -2.89
N LYS A 56 5.05 -1.58 -2.25
CA LYS A 56 4.73 -2.90 -2.82
C LYS A 56 3.26 -3.05 -3.18
N LEU A 57 2.35 -2.31 -2.54
CA LEU A 57 0.94 -2.32 -2.93
C LEU A 57 0.78 -2.00 -4.43
N PHE A 58 1.57 -1.05 -4.95
CA PHE A 58 1.48 -0.59 -6.33
C PHE A 58 2.48 -1.26 -7.27
N ARG A 59 3.62 -1.74 -6.74
CA ARG A 59 4.70 -2.36 -7.54
C ARG A 59 4.55 -3.85 -7.74
N GLU A 60 4.04 -4.57 -6.74
CA GLU A 60 3.98 -6.03 -6.73
C GLU A 60 2.56 -6.57 -6.98
N ASN A 61 1.54 -5.70 -7.03
CA ASN A 61 0.16 -6.09 -7.29
C ASN A 61 -0.41 -5.38 -8.52
N LEU A 62 -1.49 -5.93 -9.07
CA LEU A 62 -2.19 -5.35 -10.21
C LEU A 62 -3.17 -4.29 -9.71
N VAL A 63 -2.75 -3.03 -9.67
CA VAL A 63 -3.58 -1.90 -9.25
C VAL A 63 -3.97 -1.08 -10.48
N LYS A 64 -5.26 -1.09 -10.83
CA LYS A 64 -5.77 -0.36 -12.01
C LYS A 64 -5.75 1.16 -11.82
N THR A 65 -6.19 1.64 -10.65
CA THR A 65 -6.19 3.06 -10.30
C THR A 65 -5.37 3.31 -9.03
N SER A 66 -4.34 4.16 -9.10
CA SER A 66 -3.58 4.57 -7.92
C SER A 66 -4.03 5.95 -7.45
N ILE A 67 -4.43 6.06 -6.18
CA ILE A 67 -4.78 7.31 -5.52
C ILE A 67 -3.75 7.55 -4.42
N ILE A 68 -3.04 8.68 -4.49
CA ILE A 68 -1.93 8.98 -3.58
C ILE A 68 -2.16 10.38 -3.02
N ASN A 69 -2.13 10.50 -1.70
CA ASN A 69 -2.11 11.80 -1.04
C ASN A 69 -0.78 12.51 -1.32
N ILE A 70 -0.85 13.65 -2.01
CA ILE A 70 0.32 14.46 -2.37
C ILE A 70 0.80 15.38 -1.24
N ASP A 71 -0.03 15.59 -0.22
CA ASP A 71 0.31 16.43 0.95
C ASP A 71 1.22 15.69 1.93
N ASP A 72 1.48 14.40 1.72
CA ASP A 72 2.42 13.64 2.53
C ASP A 72 3.87 14.01 2.16
N PRO A 73 4.72 14.44 3.12
CA PRO A 73 6.09 14.89 2.82
C PRO A 73 6.97 13.83 2.13
N LEU A 74 6.72 12.55 2.40
CA LEU A 74 7.47 11.45 1.78
C LEU A 74 7.02 11.22 0.33
N VAL A 75 5.86 11.71 -0.07
CA VAL A 75 5.36 11.71 -1.45
C VAL A 75 5.73 12.99 -2.18
N GLU A 76 5.58 14.15 -1.55
CA GLU A 76 5.91 15.46 -2.11
C GLU A 76 7.35 15.50 -2.67
N SER A 77 8.28 14.92 -1.93
CA SER A 77 9.70 14.82 -2.34
C SER A 77 9.94 13.94 -3.58
N SER A 78 9.04 13.00 -3.90
CA SER A 78 9.12 12.17 -5.11
C SER A 78 7.81 11.39 -5.35
N PRO A 79 6.85 11.94 -6.11
CA PRO A 79 5.52 11.33 -6.30
C PRO A 79 5.58 9.96 -7.00
N LYS A 80 6.62 9.73 -7.81
CA LYS A 80 6.87 8.45 -8.49
C LYS A 80 7.45 7.38 -7.56
N SER A 81 7.89 7.72 -6.36
CA SER A 81 8.56 6.78 -5.45
C SER A 81 7.65 5.70 -4.85
N LEU A 82 6.33 5.82 -5.02
CA LEU A 82 5.35 4.79 -4.68
C LEU A 82 4.91 3.93 -5.87
N ARG A 83 5.27 4.33 -7.10
CA ARG A 83 5.09 3.52 -8.32
C ARG A 83 6.35 2.73 -8.66
#